data_AF-A0A519T499-F1
#
_entry.id   AF-A0A519T499-F1
#
_cell.length_a   1.000
_cell.length_b   1.000
_cell.length_c   1.000
_cell.angle_alpha   90.00
_cell.angle_beta   90.00
_cell.angle_gamma   90.00
#
_symmetry.space_group_name_H-M   'P 1'
#
loop_
_entity.id
_entity.type
_entity.pdbx_description
1 polymer ?
#
loop_
_entity_poly.entity_id
_entity_poly.type
_entity_poly.pdbx_seq_one_letter_code
_entity_poly.pdbx_strand_id
1 'polypeptide(L)' 'MAKARTVFFCQNCGAQSAKWIGRCPSCGEWNTYVEEVVQKETAPLAGT' A
#
# COMPACT_ATOMS: atom_id res chain seq x y z
N MET A 1 -5.67 -15.70 -12.25
CA MET A 1 -4.45 -14.88 -12.04
C MET A 1 -4.83 -13.67 -11.23
N ALA A 2 -4.54 -13.66 -9.92
CA ALA A 2 -4.78 -12.49 -9.08
C ALA A 2 -3.77 -11.40 -9.51
N LYS A 3 -4.26 -10.32 -10.12
CA LYS A 3 -3.39 -9.18 -10.45
C LYS A 3 -2.86 -8.61 -9.14
N ALA A 4 -1.56 -8.75 -8.92
CA ALA A 4 -0.83 -7.99 -7.92
C ALA A 4 -1.17 -6.51 -8.08
N ARG A 5 -1.62 -5.88 -7.00
CA ARG A 5 -1.91 -4.44 -6.99
C ARG A 5 -0.89 -3.77 -6.11
N THR A 6 -0.13 -2.86 -6.71
CA THR A 6 0.79 -1.99 -6.00
C THR A 6 0.01 -0.85 -5.33
N VAL A 7 0.24 -0.63 -4.04
CA VAL A 7 -0.36 0.45 -3.26
C VAL A 7 0.76 1.19 -2.53
N PHE A 8 0.67 2.51 -2.45
CA PHE A 8 1.65 3.35 -1.77
C PHE A 8 1.10 3.77 -0.40
N PHE A 9 1.85 3.51 0.66
CA PHE A 9 1.48 3.87 2.03
C PHE A 9 2.36 4.97 2.58
N CYS A 10 1.79 5.99 3.22
CA CYS A 10 2.55 7.03 3.89
C CYS A 10 3.02 6.52 5.25
N GLN A 11 4.33 6.45 5.48
CA GLN A 11 4.91 6.00 6.75
C GLN A 11 4.68 6.97 7.91
N ASN A 12 4.31 8.23 7.64
CA ASN A 12 4.08 9.22 8.69
C ASN A 12 2.64 9.18 9.25
N CYS A 13 1.64 8.96 8.40
CA CYS A 13 0.22 9.00 8.81
C CYS A 13 -0.59 7.75 8.44
N GLY A 14 -0.03 6.81 7.70
CA GLY A 14 -0.72 5.60 7.25
C GLY A 14 -1.62 5.78 6.02
N ALA A 15 -1.65 6.97 5.40
CA ALA A 15 -2.49 7.22 4.23
C ALA A 15 -2.07 6.35 3.03
N GLN A 16 -3.03 5.68 2.39
CA GLN A 16 -2.80 4.88 1.19
C GLN A 16 -3.12 5.63 -0.10
N SER A 17 -2.39 5.35 -1.17
CA SER A 17 -2.58 5.91 -2.50
C SER A 17 -2.31 4.86 -3.58
N ALA A 18 -3.07 4.85 -4.67
CA ALA A 18 -2.83 3.94 -5.80
C ALA A 18 -1.71 4.40 -6.75
N LYS A 19 -1.16 5.60 -6.51
CA LYS A 19 -0.07 6.19 -7.30
C LYS A 19 0.85 6.98 -6.39
N TRP A 20 2.14 7.01 -6.72
CA TRP A 20 3.13 7.87 -6.06
C TRP A 20 2.85 9.34 -6.37
N ILE A 21 2.60 10.15 -5.34
CA ILE A 21 2.31 11.59 -5.46
C ILE A 21 3.46 12.44 -4.90
N GLY A 22 4.46 11.82 -4.27
CA GLY A 22 5.62 12.50 -3.65
C GLY A 22 5.27 13.21 -2.33
N ARG A 23 4.17 13.97 -2.30
CA ARG A 23 3.61 14.61 -1.10
C ARG A 23 2.36 13.89 -0.61
N CYS A 24 2.28 13.62 0.69
CA CYS A 24 1.08 13.08 1.31
C CYS A 24 -0.02 14.14 1.38
N PRO A 25 -1.22 13.90 0.80
CA PRO A 25 -2.36 14.81 0.91
C PRO A 25 -2.99 14.79 2.32
N SER A 26 -2.70 13.76 3.12
CA SER A 26 -3.29 13.61 4.46
C SER A 26 -2.50 14.34 5.54
N CYS A 27 -1.16 14.23 5.53
CA CYS A 27 -0.29 14.88 6.52
C CYS A 27 0.61 15.99 5.95
N GLY A 28 0.65 16.17 4.64
CA GLY A 28 1.43 17.23 3.98
C GLY A 28 2.92 16.92 3.79
N GLU A 29 3.42 15.79 4.31
CA GLU A 29 4.82 15.39 4.29
C GLU A 29 5.30 14.96 2.90
N TRP A 30 6.58 15.16 2.62
CA TRP A 30 7.23 14.79 1.37
C TRP A 30 8.10 13.53 1.54
N ASN A 31 8.19 12.69 0.51
CA ASN A 31 9.02 11.48 0.49
C ASN A 31 8.69 10.44 1.59
N THR A 32 7.48 10.49 2.15
CA THR A 32 7.02 9.53 3.17
C THR A 32 6.29 8.33 2.60
N TYR A 33 6.02 8.30 1.29
CA TYR A 33 5.31 7.17 0.67
C TYR A 33 6.26 6.00 0.45
N VAL A 34 5.80 4.78 0.78
CA VAL A 34 6.47 3.52 0.49
C VAL A 34 5.57 2.63 -0.35
N GLU A 35 6.16 1.86 -1.25
CA GLU A 35 5.44 0.94 -2.11
C GLU A 35 5.21 -0.40 -1.40
N GLU A 36 3.96 -0.86 -1.37
CA GLU A 36 3.58 -2.17 -0.85
C GLU A 36 2.80 -2.95 -1.90
N VAL A 37 3.27 -4.16 -2.20
CA VAL A 37 2.65 -5.05 -3.16
C VAL A 37 1.58 -5.84 -2.44
N VAL A 38 0.32 -5.43 -2.59
CA VAL A 38 -0.81 -6.21 -2.09
C VAL A 38 -1.06 -7.34 -3.08
N GLN A 39 -0.34 -8.45 -2.87
CA GLN A 39 -0.76 -9.74 -3.37
C GLN A 39 -2.02 -10.10 -2.56
N LYS A 40 -3.17 -10.27 -3.22
CA LYS A 40 -4.26 -11.03 -2.60
C LYS A 40 -3.77 -12.47 -2.52
N GLU A 41 -2.99 -12.76 -1.48
CA GLU A 41 -2.72 -14.12 -1.09
C GLU A 41 -4.08 -14.66 -0.64
N THR A 42 -4.65 -15.52 -1.48
CA THR A 42 -5.73 -16.40 -1.06
C THR A 42 -5.31 -16.97 0.28
N ALA A 43 -6.02 -16.61 1.34
CA ALA A 43 -5.77 -17.06 2.69
C ALA A 43 -5.44 -18.56 2.67
N PRO A 44 -4.37 -19.02 3.33
CA PRO A 44 -4.25 -20.44 3.57
C PRO A 44 -5.36 -20.78 4.57
N LEU A 45 -6.53 -21.15 4.04
CA LEU A 45 -7.42 -22.09 4.68
C LEU A 45 -6.65 -23.42 4.77
N ALA A 46 -5.73 -23.50 5.73
CA ALA A 46 -5.19 -24.74 6.21
C ALA A 46 -5.81 -24.98 7.59
N GLY A 47 -7.12 -25.23 7.58
CA GLY A 47 -7.72 -26.04 8.62
C GLY A 47 -7.39 -27.49 8.30
N THR A 48 -6.57 -28.13 9.13
CA THR A 48 -6.58 -29.57 9.40
C THR A 48 -6.02 -29.78 10.80
#